data_AF-A0A7L5BTC6-F1
#
_entry.id   AF-A0A7L5BTC6-F1
#
_cell.length_a   1.000
_cell.length_b   1.000
_cell.length_c   1.000
_cell.angle_alpha   90.00
_cell.angle_beta   90.00
_cell.angle_gamma   90.00
#
_symmetry.space_group_name_H-M   'P 1'
#
loop_
_entity.id
_entity.type
_entity.pdbx_description
1 polymer ?
#
loop_
_entity_poly.entity_id
_entity_poly.type
_entity_poly.pdbx_seq_one_letter_code
_entity_poly.pdbx_strand_id
1 'polypeptide(L)'
;MKKLLLVCSVASFAFAGAAEAASVTTNATGFTLGDNGRTLLTIPDLNMPAMVTSTAITSGGAPVSISGITYRPATGELYGYSNQDDTVYLIDTATGAASAQASLAGGTNVETLGIDFNNFVDAARVVTTSDTNIVYFPNNTPQNIAPFTDLAYAPGDANEGINPEVFANAYTNAVPMPTSTLQFGLDSQTDALVNIANNAGTLTTVGDLFFMGAALDVGVDGGLDILSFADGDNTALAVLTTFGSSFSGQGLFLVPLVADTMGRINVELIGALAGGFGTLDGFAVAPMAAVPLPGALGFFIGGLALLGFVRRRRPA
;
A
#
# COMPACT_ATOMS: atom_id res chain seq x y z
N MET A 1 14.42 51.17 54.36
CA MET A 1 14.43 49.77 53.88
C MET A 1 13.54 49.68 52.65
N LYS A 2 14.15 49.59 51.45
CA LYS A 2 13.46 49.64 50.15
C LYS A 2 12.77 48.29 49.89
N LYS A 3 11.45 48.30 49.64
CA LYS A 3 10.68 47.13 49.22
C LYS A 3 10.92 46.91 47.72
N LEU A 4 11.51 45.78 47.37
CA LEU A 4 11.73 45.32 45.99
C LEU A 4 10.50 44.48 45.60
N LEU A 5 9.63 45.01 44.73
CA LEU A 5 8.61 44.19 44.06
C LEU A 5 9.28 43.46 42.90
N LEU A 6 9.30 42.13 42.97
CA LEU A 6 9.71 41.26 41.87
C LEU A 6 8.46 40.91 41.05
N VAL A 7 8.42 41.40 39.81
CA VAL A 7 7.41 41.05 38.82
C VAL A 7 7.82 39.71 38.22
N CYS A 8 7.08 38.63 38.51
CA CYS A 8 7.24 37.35 37.82
C CYS A 8 6.49 37.40 36.49
N SER A 9 7.25 37.41 35.39
CA SER A 9 6.76 37.27 34.02
C SER A 9 6.30 35.83 33.78
N VAL A 10 5.05 35.64 33.36
CA VAL A 10 4.56 34.36 32.85
C VAL A 10 5.07 34.21 31.42
N ALA A 11 6.02 33.31 31.20
CA ALA A 11 6.41 32.89 29.85
C ALA A 11 5.49 31.75 29.42
N SER A 12 4.52 32.06 28.55
CA SER A 12 3.70 31.06 27.88
C SER A 12 4.57 30.29 26.88
N PHE A 13 4.82 29.01 27.14
CA PHE A 13 5.37 28.10 26.13
C PHE A 13 4.24 27.69 25.18
N ALA A 14 4.14 28.35 24.04
CA ALA A 14 3.38 27.84 22.92
C ALA A 14 4.18 26.69 22.31
N PHE A 15 3.75 25.45 22.56
CA PHE A 15 4.21 24.29 21.78
C PHE A 15 3.49 24.33 20.43
N ALA A 16 4.12 24.96 19.44
CA ALA A 16 3.78 24.71 18.04
C ALA A 16 4.49 23.42 17.64
N GLY A 17 3.86 22.27 17.89
CA GLY A 17 4.22 21.04 17.22
C GLY A 17 3.73 21.13 15.79
N ALA A 18 4.59 21.56 14.85
CA ALA A 18 4.39 21.19 13.46
C ALA A 18 4.55 19.67 13.41
N ALA A 19 3.46 18.95 13.12
CA ALA A 19 3.58 17.55 12.74
C ALA A 19 4.49 17.51 11.50
N GLU A 20 5.70 16.98 11.65
CA GLU A 20 6.52 16.63 10.50
C GLU A 20 5.75 15.53 9.77
N ALA A 21 5.18 15.85 8.61
CA ALA A 21 4.53 14.85 7.78
C ALA A 21 5.59 13.81 7.40
N ALA A 22 5.31 12.54 7.68
CA ALA A 22 6.20 11.45 7.29
C ALA A 22 6.32 11.45 5.76
N SER A 23 7.56 11.59 5.24
CA SER A 23 7.79 11.65 3.81
C SER A 23 8.06 10.27 3.23
N VAL A 24 7.27 9.85 2.23
CA VAL A 24 7.51 8.65 1.43
C VAL A 24 8.40 9.00 0.25
N THR A 25 9.23 8.04 -0.20
CA THR A 25 10.05 8.18 -1.42
C THR A 25 9.21 8.65 -2.62
N THR A 26 9.64 9.72 -3.29
CA THR A 26 8.91 10.45 -4.35
C THR A 26 8.76 9.71 -5.69
N ASN A 27 9.10 8.41 -5.75
CA ASN A 27 9.18 7.64 -6.99
C ASN A 27 8.19 6.47 -6.99
N ALA A 28 7.00 6.68 -6.44
CA ALA A 28 5.95 5.67 -6.41
C ALA A 28 4.58 6.31 -6.66
N THR A 29 3.70 5.54 -7.28
CA THR A 29 2.30 5.89 -7.54
C THR A 29 1.41 4.96 -6.73
N GLY A 30 0.47 5.54 -6.01
CA GLY A 30 -0.56 4.78 -5.28
C GLY A 30 -1.82 4.61 -6.12
N PHE A 31 -2.53 3.53 -5.89
CA PHE A 31 -3.84 3.24 -6.42
C PHE A 31 -4.77 2.86 -5.27
N THR A 32 -6.02 3.33 -5.32
CA THR A 32 -7.08 2.96 -4.38
C THR A 32 -8.43 3.02 -5.10
N LEU A 33 -9.48 2.49 -4.50
CA LEU A 33 -10.80 2.40 -5.09
C LEU A 33 -11.76 3.34 -4.39
N GLY A 34 -12.56 4.06 -5.17
CA GLY A 34 -13.65 4.91 -4.69
C GLY A 34 -15.00 4.50 -5.27
N ASP A 35 -16.06 5.17 -4.80
CA ASP A 35 -17.43 5.02 -5.24
C ASP A 35 -17.95 3.57 -5.15
N ASN A 36 -17.59 2.87 -4.06
CA ASN A 36 -17.81 1.44 -3.84
C ASN A 36 -17.15 0.57 -4.92
N GLY A 37 -15.86 0.79 -5.16
CA GLY A 37 -15.09 -0.05 -6.09
C GLY A 37 -15.26 0.27 -7.57
N ARG A 38 -16.03 1.30 -7.94
CA ARG A 38 -16.36 1.60 -9.35
C ARG A 38 -15.44 2.64 -9.97
N THR A 39 -14.61 3.29 -9.16
CA THR A 39 -13.68 4.32 -9.60
C THR A 39 -12.28 3.95 -9.13
N LEU A 40 -11.34 3.85 -10.07
CA LEU A 40 -9.92 3.78 -9.76
C LEU A 40 -9.41 5.20 -9.47
N LEU A 41 -8.84 5.41 -8.29
CA LEU A 41 -8.12 6.62 -7.93
C LEU A 41 -6.63 6.36 -8.05
N THR A 42 -5.93 7.23 -8.76
CA THR A 42 -4.47 7.23 -8.84
C THR A 42 -3.95 8.40 -8.00
N ILE A 43 -3.01 8.11 -7.10
CA ILE A 43 -2.28 9.05 -6.25
C ILE A 43 -0.89 9.24 -6.88
N PRO A 44 -0.65 10.32 -7.64
CA PRO A 44 0.62 10.50 -8.36
C PRO A 44 1.81 10.77 -7.43
N ASP A 45 1.56 11.36 -6.26
CA ASP A 45 2.55 11.62 -5.22
C ASP A 45 1.99 11.20 -3.86
N LEU A 46 2.60 10.18 -3.26
CA LEU A 46 2.18 9.63 -1.98
C LEU A 46 2.33 10.62 -0.81
N ASN A 47 3.16 11.67 -0.95
CA ASN A 47 3.26 12.75 0.04
C ASN A 47 2.07 13.73 -0.03
N MET A 48 1.26 13.64 -1.08
CA MET A 48 0.05 14.44 -1.27
C MET A 48 -1.15 13.53 -1.56
N PRO A 49 -1.53 12.62 -0.63
CA PRO A 49 -2.49 11.55 -0.89
C PRO A 49 -3.91 12.03 -1.25
N ALA A 50 -4.26 13.28 -0.93
CA ALA A 50 -5.52 13.91 -1.34
C ALA A 50 -5.55 14.32 -2.83
N MET A 51 -4.39 14.41 -3.49
CA MET A 51 -4.28 14.80 -4.89
C MET A 51 -4.40 13.55 -5.78
N VAL A 52 -5.60 13.31 -6.29
CA VAL A 52 -5.90 12.13 -7.11
C VAL A 52 -6.38 12.48 -8.50
N THR A 53 -6.14 11.59 -9.44
CA THR A 53 -6.90 11.48 -10.69
C THR A 53 -7.83 10.28 -10.59
N SER A 54 -9.02 10.39 -11.17
CA SER A 54 -10.03 9.32 -11.13
C SER A 54 -10.33 8.78 -12.52
N THR A 55 -10.65 7.50 -12.60
CA THR A 55 -11.10 6.83 -13.83
C THR A 55 -12.14 5.76 -13.48
N ALA A 56 -13.25 5.74 -14.22
CA ALA A 56 -14.30 4.75 -13.98
C ALA A 56 -13.83 3.36 -14.41
N ILE A 57 -14.13 2.34 -13.61
CA ILE A 57 -13.77 0.95 -13.91
C ILE A 57 -14.91 0.31 -14.70
N THR A 58 -14.59 -0.23 -15.89
CA THR A 58 -15.59 -0.86 -16.76
C THR A 58 -15.07 -2.16 -17.37
N SER A 59 -15.94 -3.16 -17.49
CA SER A 59 -15.68 -4.40 -18.21
C SER A 59 -16.67 -4.51 -19.38
N GLY A 60 -16.15 -4.61 -20.61
CA GLY A 60 -17.00 -4.62 -21.82
C GLY A 60 -17.89 -3.39 -21.99
N GLY A 61 -17.50 -2.24 -21.38
CA GLY A 61 -18.28 -0.99 -21.38
C GLY A 61 -19.36 -0.89 -20.30
N ALA A 62 -19.56 -1.93 -19.49
CA ALA A 62 -20.43 -1.88 -18.31
C ALA A 62 -19.61 -1.57 -17.05
N PRO A 63 -20.14 -0.79 -16.09
CA PRO A 63 -19.49 -0.59 -14.79
C PRO A 63 -19.28 -1.93 -14.07
N VAL A 64 -18.11 -2.09 -13.46
CA VAL A 64 -17.80 -3.20 -12.54
C VAL A 64 -17.32 -2.63 -11.21
N SER A 65 -17.65 -3.30 -10.12
CA SER A 65 -17.18 -2.93 -8.77
C SER A 65 -16.06 -3.87 -8.37
N ILE A 66 -14.90 -3.29 -8.02
CA ILE A 66 -13.72 -4.00 -7.53
C ILE A 66 -13.64 -3.79 -6.02
N SER A 67 -13.31 -4.82 -5.27
CA SER A 67 -13.28 -4.81 -3.80
C SER A 67 -11.85 -4.77 -3.23
N GLY A 68 -10.85 -5.06 -4.06
CA GLY A 68 -9.45 -4.93 -3.69
C GLY A 68 -8.58 -4.93 -4.93
N ILE A 69 -7.40 -4.31 -4.84
CA ILE A 69 -6.45 -4.19 -5.94
C ILE A 69 -5.03 -4.51 -5.48
N THR A 70 -4.21 -5.00 -6.40
CA THR A 70 -2.79 -5.29 -6.17
C THR A 70 -1.99 -5.02 -7.44
N TYR A 71 -0.76 -4.59 -7.27
CA TYR A 71 0.20 -4.47 -8.36
C TYR A 71 1.00 -5.76 -8.50
N ARG A 72 1.26 -6.19 -9.74
CA ARG A 72 2.13 -7.34 -10.03
C ARG A 72 3.49 -6.86 -10.52
N PRO A 73 4.52 -6.77 -9.65
CA PRO A 73 5.87 -6.38 -10.03
C PRO A 73 6.43 -7.09 -11.26
N ALA A 74 6.18 -8.40 -11.41
CA ALA A 74 6.73 -9.21 -12.49
C ALA A 74 6.32 -8.74 -13.90
N THR A 75 5.11 -8.19 -14.07
CA THR A 75 4.59 -7.74 -15.37
C THR A 75 4.28 -6.25 -15.42
N GLY A 76 4.23 -5.58 -14.27
CA GLY A 76 3.91 -4.17 -14.14
C GLY A 76 2.43 -3.85 -14.30
N GLU A 77 1.57 -4.82 -14.03
CA GLU A 77 0.13 -4.75 -14.25
C GLU A 77 -0.65 -4.60 -12.94
N LEU A 78 -1.79 -3.89 -12.98
CA LEU A 78 -2.71 -3.77 -11.85
C LEU A 78 -3.82 -4.82 -11.98
N TYR A 79 -3.99 -5.62 -10.92
CA TYR A 79 -5.09 -6.57 -10.81
C TYR A 79 -6.07 -6.11 -9.75
N GLY A 80 -7.33 -6.54 -9.87
CA GLY A 80 -8.33 -6.37 -8.82
C GLY A 80 -9.22 -7.59 -8.68
N TYR A 81 -9.80 -7.79 -7.51
CA TYR A 81 -10.79 -8.83 -7.24
C TYR A 81 -12.16 -8.19 -7.05
N SER A 82 -13.18 -8.70 -7.73
CA SER A 82 -14.56 -8.34 -7.47
C SER A 82 -15.23 -9.43 -6.63
N ASN A 83 -15.73 -9.05 -5.45
CA ASN A 83 -16.50 -9.97 -4.61
C ASN A 83 -17.96 -10.18 -5.09
N GLN A 84 -18.42 -9.41 -6.10
CA GLN A 84 -19.78 -9.56 -6.63
C GLN A 84 -19.92 -10.78 -7.54
N ASP A 85 -18.87 -11.11 -8.28
CA ASP A 85 -18.83 -12.21 -9.24
C ASP A 85 -17.61 -13.14 -9.03
N ASP A 86 -16.91 -12.98 -7.91
CA ASP A 86 -15.75 -13.77 -7.50
C ASP A 86 -14.66 -13.88 -8.58
N THR A 87 -14.43 -12.78 -9.27
CA THR A 87 -13.56 -12.72 -10.45
C THR A 87 -12.36 -11.81 -10.23
N VAL A 88 -11.18 -12.30 -10.60
CA VAL A 88 -9.98 -11.48 -10.76
C VAL A 88 -10.02 -10.80 -12.12
N TYR A 89 -9.79 -9.50 -12.10
CA TYR A 89 -9.72 -8.61 -13.26
C TYR A 89 -8.30 -8.07 -13.41
N LEU A 90 -7.82 -7.99 -14.65
CA LEU A 90 -6.68 -7.15 -15.04
C LEU A 90 -7.22 -5.77 -15.41
N ILE A 91 -6.70 -4.71 -14.80
CA ILE A 91 -7.19 -3.33 -14.91
C ILE A 91 -6.14 -2.46 -15.60
N ASP A 92 -6.51 -1.85 -16.72
CA ASP A 92 -5.70 -0.81 -17.36
C ASP A 92 -5.80 0.49 -16.54
N THR A 93 -4.67 0.92 -15.97
CA THR A 93 -4.64 2.07 -15.04
C THR A 93 -4.92 3.42 -15.70
N ALA A 94 -4.75 3.52 -17.03
CA ALA A 94 -4.95 4.76 -17.77
C ALA A 94 -6.40 4.96 -18.21
N THR A 95 -7.12 3.86 -18.48
CA THR A 95 -8.47 3.86 -19.06
C THR A 95 -9.54 3.29 -18.14
N GLY A 96 -9.15 2.56 -17.09
CA GLY A 96 -10.07 1.84 -16.21
C GLY A 96 -10.73 0.62 -16.86
N ALA A 97 -10.27 0.21 -18.05
CA ALA A 97 -10.77 -1.00 -18.70
C ALA A 97 -10.32 -2.25 -17.91
N ALA A 98 -11.28 -3.01 -17.41
CA ALA A 98 -11.09 -4.24 -16.67
C ALA A 98 -11.38 -5.45 -17.57
N SER A 99 -10.52 -6.46 -17.50
CA SER A 99 -10.64 -7.72 -18.25
C SER A 99 -10.60 -8.92 -17.32
N ALA A 100 -11.68 -9.70 -17.31
CA ALA A 100 -11.80 -10.88 -16.46
C ALA A 100 -10.74 -11.93 -16.80
N GLN A 101 -10.08 -12.46 -15.77
CA GLN A 101 -8.95 -13.39 -15.88
C GLN A 101 -9.34 -14.80 -15.43
N ALA A 102 -9.82 -14.92 -14.19
CA ALA A 102 -10.28 -16.16 -13.60
C ALA A 102 -11.38 -15.88 -12.58
N SER A 103 -12.30 -16.83 -12.41
CA SER A 103 -13.35 -16.76 -11.40
C SER A 103 -13.35 -17.99 -10.50
N LEU A 104 -13.76 -17.81 -9.25
CA LEU A 104 -13.91 -18.89 -8.29
C LEU A 104 -15.34 -19.43 -8.30
N ALA A 105 -15.51 -20.69 -8.67
CA ALA A 105 -16.82 -21.35 -8.62
C ALA A 105 -17.21 -21.63 -7.15
N GLY A 106 -18.38 -21.15 -6.72
CA GLY A 106 -18.92 -21.39 -5.37
C GLY A 106 -18.88 -20.18 -4.42
N GLY A 107 -18.12 -19.15 -4.81
CA GLY A 107 -18.04 -17.82 -4.20
C GLY A 107 -17.39 -17.69 -2.82
N THR A 108 -16.84 -16.51 -2.52
CA THR A 108 -16.16 -16.24 -1.23
C THR A 108 -17.10 -15.77 -0.11
N ASN A 109 -18.39 -15.57 -0.42
CA ASN A 109 -19.39 -14.95 0.46
C ASN A 109 -18.93 -13.58 1.00
N VAL A 110 -19.38 -12.54 0.29
CA VAL A 110 -19.41 -11.10 0.61
C VAL A 110 -18.67 -10.67 1.88
N GLU A 111 -17.54 -10.00 1.70
CA GLU A 111 -16.83 -9.25 2.75
C GLU A 111 -15.78 -8.29 2.14
N THR A 112 -15.27 -7.36 2.96
CA THR A 112 -14.09 -6.55 2.63
C THR A 112 -12.85 -7.45 2.55
N LEU A 113 -11.90 -7.11 1.68
CA LEU A 113 -10.80 -8.00 1.35
C LEU A 113 -9.48 -7.29 1.07
N GLY A 114 -8.40 -7.99 1.40
CA GLY A 114 -7.06 -7.70 0.93
C GLY A 114 -6.74 -8.60 -0.26
N ILE A 115 -5.97 -8.08 -1.22
CA ILE A 115 -5.32 -8.90 -2.24
C ILE A 115 -3.88 -8.43 -2.40
N ASP A 116 -2.92 -9.35 -2.44
CA ASP A 116 -1.56 -8.98 -2.83
C ASP A 116 -0.73 -10.11 -3.46
N PHE A 117 0.25 -9.75 -4.28
CA PHE A 117 1.14 -10.67 -4.98
C PHE A 117 2.29 -11.18 -4.12
N ASN A 118 2.33 -12.49 -3.91
CA ASN A 118 3.55 -13.17 -3.51
C ASN A 118 4.50 -13.28 -4.71
N ASN A 119 5.40 -12.32 -4.86
CA ASN A 119 6.30 -12.25 -6.02
C ASN A 119 7.32 -13.39 -6.12
N PHE A 120 7.56 -14.15 -5.04
CA PHE A 120 8.43 -15.32 -5.07
C PHE A 120 7.79 -16.49 -5.85
N VAL A 121 6.49 -16.72 -5.65
CA VAL A 121 5.73 -17.75 -6.39
C VAL A 121 4.91 -17.20 -7.56
N ASP A 122 4.86 -15.86 -7.68
CA ASP A 122 4.12 -15.12 -8.70
C ASP A 122 2.63 -15.49 -8.73
N ALA A 123 2.00 -15.38 -7.57
CA ALA A 123 0.58 -15.65 -7.35
C ALA A 123 0.01 -14.62 -6.35
N ALA A 124 -1.26 -14.23 -6.53
CA ALA A 124 -1.91 -13.27 -5.66
C ALA A 124 -2.77 -13.98 -4.63
N ARG A 125 -2.60 -13.67 -3.34
CA ARG A 125 -3.49 -14.15 -2.29
C ARG A 125 -4.56 -13.10 -2.01
N VAL A 126 -5.80 -13.54 -1.92
CA VAL A 126 -6.93 -12.78 -1.38
C VAL A 126 -7.23 -13.31 0.01
N VAL A 127 -7.39 -12.39 0.96
CA VAL A 127 -7.91 -12.67 2.30
C VAL A 127 -9.12 -11.80 2.58
N THR A 128 -10.05 -12.27 3.41
CA THR A 128 -11.27 -11.52 3.73
C THR A 128 -11.51 -11.42 5.22
N THR A 129 -12.39 -10.50 5.60
CA THR A 129 -12.91 -10.35 6.96
C THR A 129 -13.77 -11.53 7.44
N SER A 130 -14.10 -12.48 6.55
CA SER A 130 -14.76 -13.76 6.84
C SER A 130 -13.79 -14.94 6.69
N ASP A 131 -12.54 -14.74 7.09
CA ASP A 131 -11.50 -15.77 7.21
C ASP A 131 -11.08 -16.46 5.90
N THR A 132 -11.63 -16.05 4.76
CA THR A 132 -11.36 -16.74 3.49
C THR A 132 -9.90 -16.53 3.10
N ASN A 133 -9.27 -17.60 2.62
CA ASN A 133 -7.91 -17.59 2.10
C ASN A 133 -7.89 -18.26 0.73
N ILE A 134 -7.84 -17.48 -0.34
CA ILE A 134 -7.80 -18.00 -1.72
C ILE A 134 -6.59 -17.44 -2.45
N VAL A 135 -6.08 -18.19 -3.44
CA VAL A 135 -4.94 -17.77 -4.25
C VAL A 135 -5.28 -17.85 -5.73
N TYR A 136 -5.02 -16.75 -6.43
CA TYR A 136 -5.05 -16.64 -7.87
C TYR A 136 -3.68 -16.98 -8.46
N PHE A 137 -3.67 -17.89 -9.44
CA PHE A 137 -2.48 -18.36 -10.13
C PHE A 137 -2.48 -17.88 -11.60
N PRO A 138 -1.89 -16.71 -11.93
CA PRO A 138 -1.92 -16.14 -13.27
C PRO A 138 -1.12 -16.94 -14.31
N ASN A 139 -0.22 -17.81 -13.87
CA ASN A 139 0.66 -18.59 -14.75
C ASN A 139 0.14 -20.00 -15.04
N ASN A 140 -0.98 -20.42 -14.42
CA ASN A 140 -1.61 -21.71 -14.74
C ASN A 140 -2.31 -21.65 -16.11
N THR A 141 -2.52 -22.83 -16.71
CA THR A 141 -3.23 -22.94 -18.00
C THR A 141 -4.36 -23.98 -17.88
N PRO A 142 -5.63 -23.55 -17.73
CA PRO A 142 -6.09 -22.16 -17.63
C PRO A 142 -5.68 -21.51 -16.30
N GLN A 143 -5.68 -20.18 -16.26
CA GLN A 143 -5.57 -19.44 -15.00
C GLN A 143 -6.71 -19.82 -14.07
N ASN A 144 -6.45 -19.87 -12.78
CA ASN A 144 -7.44 -20.32 -11.81
C ASN A 144 -7.25 -19.66 -10.44
N ILE A 145 -8.30 -19.77 -9.64
CA ILE A 145 -8.35 -19.40 -8.24
C ILE A 145 -8.59 -20.68 -7.44
N ALA A 146 -7.92 -20.85 -6.31
CA ALA A 146 -8.11 -22.01 -5.43
C ALA A 146 -8.21 -21.59 -3.97
N PRO A 147 -9.11 -22.20 -3.17
CA PRO A 147 -9.20 -21.98 -1.74
C PRO A 147 -8.13 -22.77 -0.98
N PHE A 148 -7.75 -22.24 0.19
CA PHE A 148 -6.80 -22.82 1.13
C PHE A 148 -7.40 -22.83 2.54
N THR A 149 -6.57 -23.09 3.56
CA THR A 149 -7.03 -23.10 4.95
C THR A 149 -7.45 -21.69 5.36
N ASP A 150 -8.66 -21.58 5.91
CA ASP A 150 -9.20 -20.34 6.43
C ASP A 150 -8.30 -19.75 7.52
N LEU A 151 -8.41 -18.43 7.70
CA LEU A 151 -7.61 -17.68 8.65
C LEU A 151 -8.00 -18.02 10.09
N ALA A 152 -6.99 -18.26 10.92
CA ALA A 152 -7.17 -18.47 12.35
C ALA A 152 -5.87 -18.18 13.10
N TYR A 153 -5.97 -17.62 14.30
CA TYR A 153 -4.81 -17.41 15.16
C TYR A 153 -4.14 -18.72 15.59
N ALA A 154 -2.81 -18.71 15.63
CA ALA A 154 -2.01 -19.86 16.05
C ALA A 154 -2.29 -20.25 17.51
N PRO A 155 -2.18 -21.55 17.86
CA PRO A 155 -2.16 -21.96 19.25
C PRO A 155 -1.01 -21.27 20.01
N GLY A 156 -1.32 -20.66 21.16
CA GLY A 156 -0.39 -19.89 21.99
C GLY A 156 -0.16 -18.45 21.53
N ASP A 157 -0.81 -17.98 20.46
CA ASP A 157 -0.84 -16.55 20.11
C ASP A 157 -1.64 -15.74 21.14
N ALA A 158 -1.33 -14.45 21.28
CA ALA A 158 -2.06 -13.56 22.19
C ALA A 158 -3.56 -13.47 21.84
N ASN A 159 -3.91 -13.65 20.57
CA ASN A 159 -5.27 -13.59 20.04
C ASN A 159 -5.84 -14.99 19.73
N GLU A 160 -5.27 -16.07 20.28
CA GLU A 160 -5.79 -17.43 20.12
C GLU A 160 -7.29 -17.51 20.48
N GLY A 161 -8.08 -18.06 19.56
CA GLY A 161 -9.52 -18.26 19.74
C GLY A 161 -10.40 -17.04 19.40
N ILE A 162 -9.81 -15.90 19.04
CA ILE A 162 -10.52 -14.76 18.44
C ILE A 162 -10.74 -15.07 16.96
N ASN A 163 -11.95 -14.78 16.44
CA ASN A 163 -12.20 -14.84 15.00
C ASN A 163 -11.56 -13.60 14.34
N PRO A 164 -10.62 -13.76 13.41
CA PRO A 164 -9.97 -12.60 12.81
C PRO A 164 -10.91 -11.85 11.86
N GLU A 165 -10.58 -10.59 11.58
CA GLU A 165 -11.24 -9.74 10.59
C GLU A 165 -10.17 -9.09 9.71
N VAL A 166 -9.45 -9.92 8.94
CA VAL A 166 -8.32 -9.47 8.11
C VAL A 166 -8.82 -8.80 6.83
N PHE A 167 -8.77 -7.48 6.78
CA PHE A 167 -9.27 -6.70 5.65
C PHE A 167 -8.19 -6.31 4.63
N ALA A 168 -6.91 -6.46 4.98
CA ALA A 168 -5.80 -6.08 4.10
C ALA A 168 -4.60 -7.02 4.28
N ASN A 169 -3.83 -7.24 3.21
CA ASN A 169 -2.59 -8.00 3.25
C ASN A 169 -1.56 -7.48 2.25
N ALA A 170 -0.27 -7.72 2.52
CA ALA A 170 0.82 -7.37 1.61
C ALA A 170 2.03 -8.29 1.78
N TYR A 171 2.85 -8.40 0.75
CA TYR A 171 4.10 -9.16 0.77
C TYR A 171 5.34 -8.27 0.72
N THR A 172 6.32 -8.61 1.54
CA THR A 172 7.66 -8.01 1.43
C THR A 172 8.33 -8.37 0.11
N ASN A 173 9.32 -7.58 -0.28
CA ASN A 173 10.14 -7.73 -1.48
C ASN A 173 9.24 -7.71 -2.73
N ALA A 174 8.47 -6.63 -2.86
CA ALA A 174 7.58 -6.36 -3.98
C ALA A 174 8.35 -5.98 -5.25
N VAL A 175 9.25 -6.87 -5.66
CA VAL A 175 10.10 -6.76 -6.85
C VAL A 175 9.96 -8.05 -7.68
N PRO A 176 10.32 -8.05 -8.97
CA PRO A 176 10.30 -9.26 -9.78
C PRO A 176 11.28 -10.31 -9.25
N MET A 177 10.78 -11.54 -9.02
CA MET A 177 11.60 -12.70 -8.63
C MET A 177 12.49 -12.45 -7.39
N PRO A 178 11.92 -12.04 -6.24
CA PRO A 178 12.69 -11.82 -5.02
C PRO A 178 13.25 -13.14 -4.48
N THR A 179 14.22 -13.08 -3.58
CA THR A 179 14.79 -14.27 -2.93
C THR A 179 13.83 -14.95 -1.95
N SER A 180 12.95 -14.18 -1.33
CA SER A 180 11.93 -14.65 -0.38
C SER A 180 10.84 -13.59 -0.21
N THR A 181 9.71 -13.99 0.37
CA THR A 181 8.63 -13.08 0.75
C THR A 181 8.08 -13.49 2.12
N LEU A 182 7.57 -12.50 2.86
CA LEU A 182 6.80 -12.68 4.09
C LEU A 182 5.47 -11.94 3.90
N GLN A 183 4.38 -12.58 4.32
CA GLN A 183 3.04 -12.00 4.21
C GLN A 183 2.63 -11.35 5.53
N PHE A 184 2.24 -10.09 5.45
CA PHE A 184 1.60 -9.34 6.52
C PHE A 184 0.13 -9.13 6.23
N GLY A 185 -0.66 -8.89 7.28
CA GLY A 185 -2.04 -8.44 7.19
C GLY A 185 -2.42 -7.50 8.32
N LEU A 186 -3.53 -6.79 8.14
CA LEU A 186 -4.16 -5.95 9.15
C LEU A 186 -5.48 -6.57 9.56
N ASP A 187 -5.68 -6.73 10.87
CA ASP A 187 -6.89 -7.28 11.46
C ASP A 187 -7.62 -6.18 12.24
N SER A 188 -8.84 -5.83 11.81
CA SER A 188 -9.67 -4.81 12.48
C SER A 188 -10.34 -5.33 13.75
N GLN A 189 -10.46 -6.65 13.93
CA GLN A 189 -11.05 -7.21 15.14
C GLN A 189 -10.11 -7.11 16.35
N THR A 190 -8.80 -7.13 16.09
CA THR A 190 -7.76 -7.07 17.13
C THR A 190 -6.91 -5.80 17.08
N ASP A 191 -7.15 -4.92 16.11
CA ASP A 191 -6.36 -3.72 15.85
C ASP A 191 -4.86 -4.02 15.76
N ALA A 192 -4.50 -5.06 15.00
CA ALA A 192 -3.13 -5.59 14.98
C ALA A 192 -2.56 -5.78 13.57
N LEU A 193 -1.23 -5.65 13.48
CA LEU A 193 -0.47 -6.19 12.36
C LEU A 193 -0.20 -7.68 12.65
N VAL A 194 -0.50 -8.53 11.68
CA VAL A 194 -0.30 -9.99 11.78
C VAL A 194 0.59 -10.50 10.65
N ASN A 195 1.29 -11.60 10.91
CA ASN A 195 1.87 -12.44 9.87
C ASN A 195 0.85 -13.51 9.47
N ILE A 196 0.74 -13.78 8.17
CA ILE A 196 -0.13 -14.82 7.62
C ILE A 196 0.73 -15.98 7.12
N ALA A 197 0.53 -17.18 7.68
CA ALA A 197 1.25 -18.40 7.31
C ALA A 197 0.75 -18.98 5.98
N ASN A 198 0.87 -18.20 4.92
CA ASN A 198 0.47 -18.52 3.57
C ASN A 198 -0.78 -19.42 3.42
N ASN A 199 -0.63 -20.58 2.76
CA ASN A 199 -1.72 -21.54 2.51
C ASN A 199 -2.21 -22.24 3.79
N ALA A 200 -1.47 -22.14 4.89
CA ALA A 200 -1.89 -22.69 6.18
C ALA A 200 -2.89 -21.77 6.90
N GLY A 201 -3.05 -20.51 6.46
CA GLY A 201 -4.02 -19.55 7.03
C GLY A 201 -3.72 -19.10 8.46
N THR A 202 -2.72 -19.70 9.11
CA THR A 202 -2.41 -19.43 10.51
C THR A 202 -1.90 -18.00 10.69
N LEU A 203 -2.51 -17.25 11.59
CA LEU A 203 -2.12 -15.89 11.96
C LEU A 203 -1.20 -15.90 13.17
N THR A 204 -0.21 -15.01 13.16
CA THR A 204 0.62 -14.72 14.34
C THR A 204 0.74 -13.23 14.52
N THR A 205 0.44 -12.74 15.72
CA THR A 205 0.44 -11.31 16.03
C THR A 205 1.85 -10.75 16.01
N VAL A 206 2.07 -9.69 15.24
CA VAL A 206 3.33 -8.93 15.21
C VAL A 206 3.31 -7.85 16.28
N GLY A 207 2.19 -7.12 16.38
CA GLY A 207 1.95 -6.13 17.42
C GLY A 207 0.69 -5.30 17.18
N ASP A 208 0.22 -4.65 18.23
CA ASP A 208 -1.00 -3.83 18.20
C ASP A 208 -0.71 -2.47 17.54
N LEU A 209 -1.69 -1.93 16.82
CA LEU A 209 -1.58 -0.65 16.13
C LEU A 209 -1.68 0.51 17.12
N PHE A 210 -0.74 1.44 17.00
CA PHE A 210 -0.69 2.66 17.81
C PHE A 210 -0.50 3.88 16.93
N PHE A 211 -1.17 4.97 17.28
CA PHE A 211 -0.98 6.27 16.65
C PHE A 211 -0.78 7.35 17.71
N MET A 212 0.32 8.09 17.59
CA MET A 212 0.68 9.17 18.52
C MET A 212 0.65 8.74 20.01
N GLY A 213 1.04 7.50 20.29
CA GLY A 213 1.13 6.95 21.65
C GLY A 213 -0.20 6.43 22.24
N ALA A 214 -1.28 6.44 21.47
CA ALA A 214 -2.55 5.80 21.84
C ALA A 214 -2.81 4.57 20.96
N ALA A 215 -3.56 3.59 21.48
CA ALA A 215 -4.07 2.48 20.68
C ALA A 215 -4.93 3.04 19.54
N LEU A 216 -4.79 2.44 18.35
CA LEU A 216 -5.47 2.86 17.14
C LEU A 216 -6.56 1.84 16.80
N ASP A 217 -7.81 2.29 16.83
CA ASP A 217 -8.98 1.56 16.34
C ASP A 217 -9.11 1.76 14.82
N VAL A 218 -9.08 0.67 14.05
CA VAL A 218 -9.17 0.67 12.59
C VAL A 218 -10.44 -0.04 12.11
N GLY A 219 -11.09 0.53 11.09
CA GLY A 219 -12.19 -0.09 10.38
C GLY A 219 -11.73 -1.08 9.31
N VAL A 220 -12.71 -1.79 8.74
CA VAL A 220 -12.49 -2.76 7.66
C VAL A 220 -12.19 -2.11 6.32
N ASP A 221 -12.56 -0.85 6.10
CA ASP A 221 -12.36 -0.20 4.80
C ASP A 221 -10.93 0.34 4.66
N GLY A 222 -10.21 -0.14 3.65
CA GLY A 222 -8.85 0.32 3.38
C GLY A 222 -8.00 -0.68 2.60
N GLY A 223 -6.69 -0.64 2.82
CA GLY A 223 -5.78 -1.55 2.13
C GLY A 223 -4.35 -1.41 2.64
N LEU A 224 -3.52 -2.40 2.32
CA LEU A 224 -2.12 -2.47 2.69
C LEU A 224 -1.34 -2.89 1.45
N ASP A 225 -0.25 -2.22 1.15
CA ASP A 225 0.73 -2.68 0.16
C ASP A 225 2.15 -2.32 0.63
N ILE A 226 3.14 -3.06 0.16
CA ILE A 226 4.56 -2.85 0.49
C ILE A 226 5.29 -2.40 -0.77
N LEU A 227 5.86 -1.21 -0.71
CA LEU A 227 6.76 -0.70 -1.75
C LEU A 227 8.17 -1.26 -1.52
N SER A 228 8.76 -1.80 -2.58
CA SER A 228 10.15 -2.25 -2.61
C SER A 228 10.86 -1.78 -3.88
N PHE A 229 12.06 -1.22 -3.75
CA PHE A 229 12.94 -0.94 -4.90
C PHE A 229 14.00 -2.03 -5.11
N ALA A 230 14.27 -2.85 -4.09
CA ALA A 230 15.16 -4.00 -4.13
C ALA A 230 14.80 -5.01 -3.02
N ASP A 231 15.36 -6.21 -3.10
CA ASP A 231 15.25 -7.19 -2.01
C ASP A 231 15.73 -6.62 -0.67
N GLY A 232 14.91 -6.75 0.36
CA GLY A 232 15.15 -6.25 1.70
C GLY A 232 14.72 -4.79 1.92
N ASP A 233 14.41 -4.05 0.87
CA ASP A 233 13.86 -2.69 0.95
C ASP A 233 12.34 -2.75 1.00
N ASN A 234 11.75 -2.54 2.18
CA ASN A 234 10.33 -2.73 2.42
C ASN A 234 9.74 -1.51 3.13
N THR A 235 8.88 -0.77 2.45
CA THR A 235 8.10 0.33 3.02
C THR A 235 6.62 -0.01 2.93
N ALA A 236 6.01 -0.40 4.06
CA ALA A 236 4.60 -0.72 4.09
C ALA A 236 3.75 0.55 4.23
N LEU A 237 2.73 0.63 3.40
CA LEU A 237 1.83 1.76 3.26
C LEU A 237 0.40 1.24 3.37
N ALA A 238 -0.43 1.92 4.16
CA ALA A 238 -1.81 1.52 4.34
C ALA A 238 -2.78 2.69 4.17
N VAL A 239 -3.86 2.44 3.44
CA VAL A 239 -5.08 3.24 3.53
C VAL A 239 -5.83 2.72 4.73
N LEU A 240 -6.00 3.55 5.76
CA LEU A 240 -6.71 3.17 6.99
C LEU A 240 -7.90 4.09 7.22
N THR A 241 -9.02 3.50 7.60
CA THR A 241 -10.15 4.20 8.23
C THR A 241 -9.98 4.11 9.74
N THR A 242 -9.84 5.26 10.43
CA THR A 242 -9.55 5.26 11.87
C THR A 242 -10.65 5.92 12.70
N PHE A 243 -10.84 5.41 13.91
CA PHE A 243 -11.82 5.92 14.88
C PHE A 243 -11.12 6.47 16.13
N GLY A 244 -10.28 7.50 15.95
CA GLY A 244 -9.46 8.06 17.02
C GLY A 244 -9.82 9.49 17.40
N SER A 245 -9.42 9.89 18.61
CA SER A 245 -9.45 11.29 19.06
C SER A 245 -8.37 12.15 18.39
N SER A 246 -7.26 11.52 17.96
CA SER A 246 -6.12 12.20 17.30
C SER A 246 -6.29 12.33 15.79
N PHE A 247 -6.96 11.37 15.15
CA PHE A 247 -7.36 11.42 13.75
C PHE A 247 -8.59 10.50 13.56
N SER A 248 -9.61 11.02 12.88
CA SER A 248 -10.81 10.26 12.53
C SER A 248 -11.14 10.49 11.05
N GLY A 249 -11.31 9.40 10.32
CA GLY A 249 -11.49 9.41 8.87
C GLY A 249 -10.46 8.55 8.15
N GLN A 250 -10.31 8.76 6.85
CA GLN A 250 -9.38 8.00 6.01
C GLN A 250 -8.08 8.75 5.74
N GLY A 251 -6.97 8.05 5.93
CA GLY A 251 -5.62 8.56 5.67
C GLY A 251 -4.71 7.51 5.08
N LEU A 252 -3.63 7.97 4.46
CA LEU A 252 -2.50 7.14 4.07
C LEU A 252 -1.47 7.14 5.21
N PHE A 253 -1.05 5.96 5.64
CA PHE A 253 -0.15 5.75 6.76
C PHE A 253 1.09 4.95 6.34
N LEU A 254 2.22 5.23 6.98
CA LEU A 254 3.33 4.29 7.07
C LEU A 254 3.06 3.29 8.20
N VAL A 255 3.32 2.01 7.91
CA VAL A 255 3.14 0.92 8.87
C VAL A 255 4.49 0.24 9.10
N PRO A 256 5.12 0.39 10.28
CA PRO A 256 6.29 -0.40 10.61
C PRO A 256 5.98 -1.90 10.58
N LEU A 257 6.83 -2.70 9.95
CA LEU A 257 6.66 -4.17 9.85
C LEU A 257 7.22 -4.94 11.05
N VAL A 258 7.71 -4.23 12.06
CA VAL A 258 8.28 -4.79 13.28
C VAL A 258 7.78 -3.99 14.46
N ALA A 259 7.33 -4.68 15.50
CA ALA A 259 6.90 -4.05 16.74
C ALA A 259 8.07 -3.47 17.54
N ASP A 260 7.79 -2.40 18.28
CA ASP A 260 8.73 -1.88 19.28
C ASP A 260 8.90 -2.84 20.46
N THR A 261 9.76 -2.48 21.41
CA THR A 261 10.03 -3.32 22.61
C THR A 261 8.81 -3.54 23.51
N MET A 262 7.73 -2.77 23.31
CA MET A 262 6.47 -2.90 24.04
C MET A 262 5.40 -3.66 23.23
N GLY A 263 5.75 -4.20 22.06
CA GLY A 263 4.80 -4.93 21.20
C GLY A 263 3.91 -4.03 20.35
N ARG A 264 4.29 -2.78 20.10
CA ARG A 264 3.45 -1.81 19.38
C ARG A 264 3.96 -1.54 17.97
N ILE A 265 3.02 -1.41 17.05
CA ILE A 265 3.22 -0.91 15.69
C ILE A 265 2.81 0.55 15.65
N ASN A 266 3.79 1.45 15.79
CA ASN A 266 3.53 2.89 15.80
C ASN A 266 3.39 3.40 14.36
N VAL A 267 2.17 3.50 13.86
CA VAL A 267 1.90 4.00 12.51
C VAL A 267 2.09 5.51 12.44
N GLU A 268 2.47 5.99 11.26
CA GLU A 268 2.69 7.42 11.00
C GLU A 268 1.75 7.90 9.89
N LEU A 269 0.99 8.96 10.14
CA LEU A 269 0.11 9.56 9.14
C LEU A 269 0.94 10.36 8.13
N ILE A 270 0.83 10.00 6.85
CA ILE A 270 1.40 10.78 5.74
C ILE A 270 0.45 11.92 5.39
N GLY A 271 -0.84 11.62 5.25
CA GLY A 271 -1.86 12.64 4.97
C GLY A 271 -3.26 12.07 4.80
N ALA A 272 -4.26 12.94 4.91
CA ALA A 272 -5.65 12.58 4.66
C ALA A 272 -5.91 12.29 3.17
N LEU A 273 -6.84 11.38 2.89
CA LEU A 273 -7.22 10.98 1.54
C LEU A 273 -8.33 11.87 0.95
N ALA A 274 -8.59 11.71 -0.35
CA ALA A 274 -9.61 12.48 -1.06
C ALA A 274 -11.04 12.05 -0.66
N GLY A 275 -11.77 12.90 0.07
CA GLY A 275 -13.14 12.59 0.53
C GLY A 275 -14.26 12.68 -0.54
N GLY A 276 -13.93 12.97 -1.80
CA GLY A 276 -14.91 13.18 -2.88
C GLY A 276 -15.49 11.92 -3.50
N PHE A 277 -15.00 10.74 -3.10
CA PHE A 277 -15.30 9.44 -3.73
C PHE A 277 -15.88 8.42 -2.74
N GLY A 278 -16.50 8.89 -1.65
CA GLY A 278 -16.98 8.03 -0.56
C GLY A 278 -15.84 7.42 0.24
N THR A 279 -16.14 6.32 0.94
CA THR A 279 -15.15 5.51 1.64
C THR A 279 -14.27 4.79 0.61
N LEU A 280 -12.96 4.98 0.72
CA LEU A 280 -11.98 4.35 -0.14
C LEU A 280 -11.64 2.94 0.36
N ASP A 281 -11.38 2.04 -0.58
CA ASP A 281 -11.10 0.63 -0.31
C ASP A 281 -10.00 0.12 -1.25
N GLY A 282 -9.29 -0.92 -0.85
CA GLY A 282 -8.12 -1.44 -1.53
C GLY A 282 -6.96 -0.42 -1.62
N PHE A 283 -5.74 -0.95 -1.66
CA PHE A 283 -4.57 -0.12 -1.90
C PHE A 283 -3.51 -0.92 -2.63
N ALA A 284 -2.92 -0.32 -3.65
CA ALA A 284 -1.76 -0.85 -4.35
C ALA A 284 -0.74 0.27 -4.58
N VAL A 285 0.55 -0.05 -4.51
CA VAL A 285 1.65 0.89 -4.75
C VAL A 285 2.59 0.32 -5.80
N ALA A 286 2.88 1.13 -6.81
CA ALA A 286 3.80 0.76 -7.87
C ALA A 286 5.01 1.71 -7.87
N PRO A 287 6.25 1.21 -8.02
CA PRO A 287 7.39 2.07 -8.28
C PRO A 287 7.18 2.77 -9.63
N MET A 288 7.42 4.08 -9.67
CA MET A 288 7.41 4.82 -10.93
C MET A 288 8.54 4.32 -11.80
N ALA A 289 8.24 3.91 -13.03
CA ALA A 289 9.27 3.61 -14.02
C ALA A 289 10.21 4.82 -14.13
N ALA A 290 11.53 4.60 -13.98
CA ALA A 290 12.50 5.65 -14.15
C ALA A 290 12.31 6.29 -15.53
N VAL A 291 11.92 7.56 -15.59
CA VAL A 291 11.86 8.29 -16.85
C VAL A 291 13.29 8.29 -17.41
N PRO A 292 13.56 7.66 -18.57
CA PRO A 292 14.89 7.68 -19.13
C PRO A 292 15.25 9.14 -19.40
N LEU A 293 16.31 9.66 -18.76
CA LEU A 293 16.82 10.99 -19.08
C LEU A 293 17.03 11.04 -20.61
N PRO A 294 16.52 12.07 -21.31
CA PRO A 294 16.91 12.32 -22.68
C PRO A 294 18.45 12.36 -22.69
N GLY A 295 19.08 11.46 -23.45
CA GLY A 295 20.51 11.21 -23.37
C GLY A 295 21.36 12.48 -23.48
N ALA A 296 21.71 13.08 -22.34
CA ALA A 296 22.62 14.22 -22.27
C ALA A 296 24.09 13.81 -22.55
N LEU A 297 24.33 12.51 -22.78
CA LEU A 297 25.62 11.97 -23.19
C LEU A 297 26.04 12.38 -24.63
N GLY A 298 25.16 13.00 -25.41
CA GLY A 298 25.49 13.51 -26.75
C GLY A 298 26.24 14.85 -26.80
N PHE A 299 26.23 15.65 -25.74
CA PHE A 299 26.78 17.02 -25.80
C PHE A 299 28.23 17.18 -25.32
N PHE A 300 28.84 16.13 -24.74
CA PHE A 300 30.22 16.23 -24.24
C PHE A 300 31.32 15.84 -25.25
N ILE A 301 30.97 15.29 -26.42
CA ILE A 301 31.97 14.89 -27.42
C ILE A 301 32.18 15.96 -28.52
N GLY A 302 31.22 16.89 -28.71
CA GLY A 302 31.34 17.95 -29.72
C GLY A 302 32.24 19.14 -29.33
N GLY A 303 32.46 19.39 -28.03
CA GLY A 303 33.17 20.59 -27.54
C GLY A 303 34.69 20.53 -27.60
N LEU A 304 35.30 19.34 -27.67
CA LEU A 304 36.76 19.17 -27.64
C LEU A 304 37.41 19.08 -29.03
N ALA A 305 36.62 18.97 -30.10
CA ALA A 305 37.15 18.92 -31.47
C ALA A 305 37.46 20.29 -32.09
N LEU A 306 37.02 21.40 -31.47
CA LEU A 306 37.20 22.76 -31.99
C LEU A 306 38.47 23.49 -31.49
N LEU A 307 39.26 22.87 -30.60
CA LEU A 307 40.48 23.48 -30.03
C LEU A 307 41.81 23.00 -30.66
N GLY A 308 41.77 22.15 -31.70
CA GLY A 308 42.95 21.51 -32.27
C GLY A 308 43.65 22.19 -33.46
N PHE A 309 43.08 23.25 -34.06
CA PHE A 309 43.59 23.80 -35.34
C PHE A 309 44.10 25.25 -35.28
N VAL A 310 44.88 25.61 -34.25
CA VAL A 310 45.71 26.83 -34.30
C VAL A 310 47.17 26.44 -34.57
N ARG A 311 47.48 26.19 -35.85
CA ARG A 311 48.86 26.00 -36.32
C ARG A 311 49.49 27.38 -36.59
N ARG A 312 50.46 27.75 -35.74
CA ARG A 312 51.29 28.97 -35.84
C ARG A 312 51.90 29.15 -37.23
N ARG A 313 51.70 30.32 -37.85
CA ARG A 313 52.56 30.84 -38.93
C ARG A 313 53.70 31.65 -38.32
N ARG A 314 54.94 31.37 -38.70
CA ARG A 314 56.10 32.25 -38.51
C ARG A 314 56.21 33.20 -39.71
N PRO A 315 56.59 34.46 -39.52
CA PRO A 315 57.36 35.21 -40.51
C PRO A 315 58.79 35.46 -40.03
N ALA A 316 59.62 35.87 -41.00
CA ALA A 316 61.07 36.08 -40.97
C ALA A 316 61.57 37.04 -39.88
#